data_AF-A0A645HG02-F1
#
_entry.id   AF-A0A645HG02-F1
#
_cell.length_a   1.000
_cell.length_b   1.000
_cell.length_c   1.000
_cell.angle_alpha   90.00
_cell.angle_beta   90.00
_cell.angle_gamma   90.00
#
_symmetry.space_group_name_H-M   'P 1'
#
loop_
_entity.id
_entity.type
_entity.pdbx_description
1 polymer ?
#
loop_
_entity_poly.entity_id
_entity_poly.type
_entity_poly.pdbx_seq_one_letter_code
_entity_poly.pdbx_strand_id
1 'polypeptide(L)'
;MTLEALSPGNVSEVGSMDYWQYFSNFAILRLKGVSYEERAKIADYARENLAELPYNIIAGVFDFSNKSIPKSTQCAFVVFDAYKRFGYDIDSDGGRIVTVRDLLASDKLEVIQIYGLDPEDYIERIY
;
A
#
# COMPACT_ATOMS: atom_id res chain seq x y z
N MET A 1 -11.23 6.26 -6.83
CA MET A 1 -9.90 6.87 -7.02
C MET A 1 -8.84 6.00 -6.37
N THR A 2 -7.60 6.07 -6.84
CA THR A 2 -6.43 5.35 -6.29
C THR A 2 -5.27 6.33 -6.10
N LEU A 3 -4.41 6.08 -5.12
CA LEU A 3 -3.05 6.65 -5.09
C LEU A 3 -2.11 5.54 -5.51
N GLU A 4 -1.27 5.79 -6.50
CA GLU A 4 -0.40 4.76 -7.09
C GLU A 4 0.97 5.30 -7.46
N ALA A 5 1.96 4.41 -7.47
CA ALA A 5 3.33 4.69 -7.92
C ALA A 5 3.70 3.58 -8.91
N LEU A 6 3.64 3.87 -10.21
CA LEU A 6 3.62 2.82 -11.24
C LEU A 6 5.00 2.43 -11.76
N SER A 7 5.87 3.39 -12.07
CA SER A 7 7.12 3.07 -12.76
C SER A 7 8.22 4.14 -12.64
N PRO A 8 9.49 3.77 -12.84
CA PRO A 8 10.61 4.70 -12.90
C PRO A 8 10.41 5.81 -13.94
N GLY A 9 10.84 7.03 -13.60
CA GLY A 9 10.67 8.22 -14.45
C GLY A 9 9.33 8.94 -14.26
N ASN A 10 8.41 8.36 -13.48
CA ASN A 10 7.14 8.98 -13.10
C ASN A 10 7.13 9.34 -11.61
N VAL A 11 6.11 10.10 -11.22
CA VAL A 11 5.78 10.36 -9.82
C VAL A 11 4.59 9.49 -9.38
N SER A 12 4.40 9.37 -8.08
CA SER A 12 3.14 8.86 -7.53
C SER A 12 2.00 9.82 -7.82
N GLU A 13 0.81 9.29 -8.10
CA GLU A 13 -0.32 10.12 -8.54
C GLU A 13 -1.65 9.60 -8.04
N VAL A 14 -2.62 10.51 -7.98
CA VAL A 14 -4.01 10.19 -7.67
C VAL A 14 -4.76 9.99 -8.98
N GLY A 15 -5.20 8.75 -9.24
CA GLY A 15 -5.80 8.32 -10.50
C GLY A 15 -7.24 7.84 -10.37
N SER A 16 -7.86 7.59 -11.54
CA SER A 16 -9.14 6.89 -11.60
C SER A 16 -8.96 5.40 -11.32
N MET A 17 -9.95 4.78 -10.69
CA MET A 17 -9.99 3.32 -10.53
C MET A 17 -10.23 2.57 -11.85
N ASP A 18 -10.65 3.28 -12.90
CA ASP A 18 -11.00 2.67 -14.19
C ASP A 18 -9.82 1.93 -14.83
N TYR A 19 -8.60 2.43 -14.64
CA TYR A 19 -7.39 1.77 -15.13
C TYR A 19 -7.22 0.35 -14.54
N TRP A 20 -7.59 0.17 -13.28
CA TRP A 20 -7.46 -1.10 -12.58
C TRP A 20 -8.48 -2.15 -13.03
N GLN A 21 -9.55 -1.75 -13.72
CA GLN A 21 -10.56 -2.68 -14.24
C GLN A 21 -10.06 -3.49 -15.45
N TYR A 22 -8.95 -3.09 -16.08
CA TYR A 22 -8.36 -3.80 -17.21
C TYR A 22 -7.46 -4.99 -16.81
N PHE A 23 -7.15 -5.14 -15.52
CA PHE A 23 -6.33 -6.25 -15.04
C PHE A 23 -7.19 -7.51 -14.84
N SER A 24 -6.62 -8.68 -15.17
CA SER A 24 -7.32 -9.96 -15.11
C SER A 24 -7.60 -10.44 -13.69
N ASN A 25 -6.86 -9.92 -12.70
CA ASN A 25 -7.01 -10.30 -11.31
C ASN A 25 -6.63 -9.15 -10.36
N PHE A 26 -7.19 -9.18 -9.16
CA PHE A 26 -6.88 -8.23 -8.09
C PHE A 26 -7.34 -8.74 -6.73
N ALA A 27 -6.73 -8.19 -5.67
CA ALA A 27 -7.17 -8.34 -4.29
C ALA A 27 -7.41 -6.95 -3.68
N ILE A 28 -8.55 -6.76 -3.02
CA ILE A 28 -8.86 -5.55 -2.26
C ILE A 28 -8.69 -5.86 -0.78
N LEU A 29 -7.81 -5.10 -0.13
CA LEU A 29 -7.53 -5.24 1.29
C LEU A 29 -8.02 -4.02 2.07
N ARG A 30 -8.25 -4.21 3.38
CA ARG A 30 -8.64 -3.16 4.31
C ARG A 30 -7.96 -3.33 5.66
N LEU A 31 -7.66 -2.22 6.33
CA LEU A 31 -7.15 -2.24 7.70
C LEU A 31 -8.22 -2.78 8.68
N LYS A 32 -7.89 -3.88 9.36
CA LYS A 32 -8.76 -4.61 10.30
C LYS A 32 -9.03 -3.81 11.56
N GLY A 33 -10.25 -3.90 12.08
CA GLY A 33 -10.58 -3.37 13.41
C GLY A 33 -10.49 -1.85 13.55
N VAL A 34 -10.35 -1.12 12.44
CA VAL A 34 -10.23 0.34 12.41
C VAL A 34 -11.48 0.96 11.78
N SER A 35 -11.97 2.04 12.40
CA SER A 35 -13.20 2.72 11.99
C SER A 35 -13.09 3.30 10.58
N TYR A 36 -14.24 3.61 9.99
CA TYR A 36 -14.27 4.26 8.69
C TYR A 36 -13.60 5.63 8.74
N GLU A 37 -13.85 6.41 9.79
CA GLU A 37 -13.34 7.77 9.97
C GLU A 37 -11.81 7.78 10.04
N GLU A 38 -11.21 6.82 10.77
CA GLU A 38 -9.76 6.74 10.87
C GLU A 38 -9.13 6.29 9.54
N ARG A 39 -9.74 5.31 8.84
CA ARG A 39 -9.29 4.92 7.49
C ARG A 39 -9.42 6.06 6.48
N ALA A 40 -10.46 6.89 6.60
CA ALA A 40 -10.64 8.08 5.77
C ALA A 40 -9.52 9.10 6.01
N LYS A 41 -9.14 9.36 7.27
CA LYS A 41 -7.99 10.25 7.58
C LYS A 41 -6.68 9.74 6.99
N ILE A 42 -6.42 8.44 7.03
CA ILE A 42 -5.24 7.83 6.42
C ILE A 42 -5.25 8.06 4.90
N ALA A 43 -6.40 7.85 4.25
CA ALA A 43 -6.56 8.08 2.82
C ALA A 43 -6.39 9.56 2.44
N ASP A 44 -6.95 10.48 3.21
CA ASP A 44 -6.81 11.93 3.00
C ASP A 44 -5.36 12.36 3.16
N TYR A 45 -4.67 11.89 4.21
CA TYR A 45 -3.24 12.14 4.38
C TYR A 45 -2.43 11.65 3.18
N ALA A 46 -2.67 10.42 2.73
CA ALA A 46 -1.97 9.85 1.60
C ALA A 46 -2.18 10.68 0.33
N ARG A 47 -3.43 11.06 0.04
CA ARG A 47 -3.79 11.91 -1.09
C ARG A 47 -3.09 13.27 -1.06
N GLU A 48 -2.99 13.88 0.11
CA GLU A 48 -2.46 15.25 0.28
C GLU A 48 -0.93 15.31 0.37
N ASN A 49 -0.27 14.24 0.81
CA ASN A 49 1.15 14.28 1.17
C ASN A 49 2.02 13.29 0.39
N LEU A 50 1.43 12.23 -0.17
CA LEU A 50 2.16 11.14 -0.80
C LEU A 50 1.94 11.05 -2.31
N ALA A 51 1.26 12.05 -2.89
CA ALA A 51 1.27 12.28 -4.33
C ALA A 51 2.53 13.07 -4.74
N GLU A 52 2.86 13.04 -6.02
CA GLU A 52 4.00 13.74 -6.64
C GLU A 52 5.38 13.29 -6.15
N LEU A 53 5.46 12.18 -5.42
CA LEU A 53 6.73 11.60 -4.99
C LEU A 53 7.41 10.86 -6.15
N PRO A 54 8.67 11.17 -6.49
CA PRO A 54 9.42 10.46 -7.53
C PRO A 54 9.50 8.95 -7.28
N TYR A 55 9.31 8.15 -8.31
CA TYR A 55 9.45 6.70 -8.21
C TYR A 55 10.91 6.27 -8.04
N ASN A 56 11.17 5.39 -7.08
CA ASN A 56 12.46 4.78 -6.82
C ASN A 56 12.28 3.34 -6.29
N ILE A 57 12.80 2.34 -7.01
CA ILE A 57 12.65 0.91 -6.68
C ILE A 57 13.19 0.58 -5.27
N ILE A 58 14.21 1.31 -4.81
CA ILE A 58 14.80 1.12 -3.48
C ILE A 58 14.26 2.12 -2.44
N ALA A 59 13.12 2.77 -2.71
CA ALA A 59 12.46 3.60 -1.70
C ALA A 59 12.07 2.77 -0.47
N GLY A 60 12.32 3.32 0.72
CA GLY A 60 12.16 2.61 2.00
C GLY A 60 13.41 1.85 2.45
N VAL A 61 14.42 1.67 1.60
CA VAL A 61 15.69 1.04 2.00
C VAL A 61 16.47 1.97 2.93
N PHE A 62 16.51 1.61 4.22
CA PHE A 62 17.12 2.35 5.34
C PHE A 62 16.41 3.65 5.77
N ASP A 63 15.34 4.06 5.11
CA ASP A 63 14.57 5.26 5.45
C ASP A 63 13.11 4.92 5.77
N PHE A 64 12.91 4.29 6.93
CA PHE A 64 11.60 4.01 7.52
C PHE A 64 11.17 5.10 8.52
N SER A 65 11.82 6.26 8.45
CA SER A 65 11.51 7.39 9.33
C SER A 65 10.13 7.94 8.97
N ASN A 66 9.12 7.59 9.77
CA ASN A 66 7.77 8.14 9.65
C ASN A 66 7.64 9.60 10.14
N LYS A 67 8.76 10.32 10.34
CA LYS A 67 8.79 11.70 10.88
C LYS A 67 8.64 12.78 9.80
N SER A 68 9.00 12.48 8.56
CA SER A 68 8.94 13.41 7.42
C SER A 68 8.29 12.73 6.22
N ILE A 69 7.81 13.51 5.26
CA ILE A 69 7.36 12.97 3.97
C ILE A 69 8.59 12.35 3.26
N PRO A 70 8.48 11.14 2.71
CA PRO A 70 9.60 10.51 2.01
C PRO A 70 9.97 11.27 0.74
N LYS A 71 11.25 11.23 0.36
CA LYS A 71 11.75 11.94 -0.84
C LYS A 71 11.44 11.22 -2.16
N SER A 72 11.13 9.94 -2.08
CA SER A 72 10.83 9.06 -3.22
C SER A 72 10.02 7.87 -2.73
N THR A 73 9.30 7.19 -3.62
CA THR A 73 8.44 6.06 -3.24
C THR A 73 8.45 4.92 -4.27
N GLN A 74 7.82 3.80 -3.93
CA GLN A 74 7.45 2.71 -4.83
C GLN A 74 6.06 2.17 -4.45
N CYS A 75 5.48 1.31 -5.29
CA CYS A 75 4.08 0.88 -5.19
C CYS A 75 3.67 0.33 -3.81
N ALA A 76 4.49 -0.51 -3.18
CA ALA A 76 4.21 -1.02 -1.84
C ALA A 76 4.58 0.02 -0.75
N PHE A 77 5.66 0.76 -0.92
CA PHE A 77 6.13 1.74 0.07
C PHE A 77 5.15 2.91 0.24
N VAL A 78 4.52 3.42 -0.83
CA VAL A 78 3.54 4.52 -0.73
C VAL A 78 2.33 4.12 0.11
N VAL A 79 1.91 2.86 0.02
CA VAL A 79 0.83 2.30 0.83
C VAL A 79 1.30 2.13 2.27
N PHE A 80 2.47 1.52 2.47
CA PHE A 80 3.06 1.33 3.79
C PHE A 80 3.24 2.65 4.55
N ASP A 81 3.80 3.69 3.93
CA ASP A 81 4.09 4.97 4.58
C ASP A 81 2.81 5.66 5.07
N ALA A 82 1.73 5.59 4.28
CA ALA A 82 0.42 6.10 4.67
C ALA A 82 -0.07 5.48 5.98
N TYR A 83 0.00 4.16 6.11
CA TYR A 83 -0.42 3.45 7.33
C TYR A 83 0.56 3.64 8.48
N LYS A 84 1.87 3.58 8.22
CA LYS A 84 2.94 3.72 9.21
C LYS A 84 2.91 5.09 9.89
N ARG A 85 2.49 6.14 9.18
CA ARG A 85 2.30 7.50 9.74
C ARG A 85 1.28 7.54 10.86
N PHE A 86 0.27 6.68 10.80
CA PHE A 86 -0.80 6.57 11.81
C PHE A 86 -0.52 5.45 12.82
N GLY A 87 0.69 4.91 12.85
CA GLY A 87 1.11 3.88 13.81
C GLY A 87 0.74 2.45 13.39
N TYR A 88 0.26 2.23 12.17
CA TYR A 88 -0.06 0.91 11.66
C TYR A 88 1.10 0.36 10.84
N ASP A 89 1.85 -0.55 11.43
CA ASP A 89 2.90 -1.29 10.73
C ASP A 89 2.28 -2.43 9.92
N ILE A 90 2.09 -2.22 8.62
CA ILE A 90 1.47 -3.22 7.73
C ILE A 90 2.51 -4.06 6.97
N ASP A 91 3.79 -3.89 7.27
CA ASP A 91 4.84 -4.78 6.78
C ASP A 91 4.86 -6.07 7.63
N SER A 92 4.75 -7.24 6.98
CA SER A 92 4.63 -8.52 7.67
C SER A 92 5.96 -9.10 8.15
N ASP A 93 7.07 -8.79 7.47
CA ASP A 93 8.37 -9.41 7.75
C ASP A 93 9.39 -8.46 8.40
N GLY A 94 9.12 -7.15 8.39
CA GLY A 94 9.98 -6.12 8.97
C GLY A 94 11.31 -6.00 8.23
N GLY A 95 11.36 -6.43 6.97
CA GLY A 95 12.51 -6.43 6.11
C GLY A 95 13.00 -5.02 5.75
N ARG A 96 14.07 -4.97 4.95
CA ARG A 96 14.63 -3.68 4.49
C ARG A 96 13.85 -3.05 3.33
N ILE A 97 12.97 -3.81 2.69
CA ILE A 97 12.16 -3.39 1.55
C ILE A 97 10.76 -3.91 1.82
N VAL A 98 9.77 -3.02 1.81
CA VAL A 98 8.37 -3.45 1.86
C VAL A 98 7.94 -3.88 0.46
N THR A 99 7.41 -5.09 0.34
CA THR A 99 6.90 -5.65 -0.91
C THR A 99 5.39 -5.80 -0.89
N VAL A 100 4.78 -5.94 -2.08
CA VAL A 100 3.34 -6.23 -2.20
C VAL A 100 2.97 -7.55 -1.51
N ARG A 101 3.89 -8.52 -1.50
CA ARG A 101 3.69 -9.79 -0.79
C ARG A 101 3.60 -9.58 0.72
N ASP A 102 4.42 -8.68 1.27
CA ASP A 102 4.41 -8.41 2.71
C ASP A 102 3.11 -7.72 3.12
N LEU A 103 2.63 -6.78 2.30
CA LEU A 103 1.33 -6.15 2.52
C LEU A 103 0.19 -7.18 2.47
N LEU A 104 0.21 -8.08 1.50
CA LEU A 104 -0.80 -9.14 1.37
C LEU A 104 -0.81 -10.11 2.57
N ALA A 105 0.37 -10.39 3.13
CA ALA A 105 0.54 -11.27 4.29
C ALA A 105 0.33 -10.57 5.65
N SER A 106 0.06 -9.26 5.66
CA SER A 106 -0.05 -8.47 6.88
C SER A 106 -1.19 -8.95 7.78
N ASP A 107 -0.87 -9.20 9.06
CA ASP A 107 -1.86 -9.55 10.07
C ASP A 107 -2.89 -8.43 10.30
N LYS A 108 -2.55 -7.19 9.94
CA LYS A 108 -3.38 -5.98 10.09
C LYS A 108 -4.37 -5.78 8.95
N LEU A 109 -4.17 -6.44 7.82
CA LEU A 109 -5.02 -6.28 6.64
C LEU A 109 -5.95 -7.48 6.48
N GLU A 110 -7.23 -7.22 6.20
CA GLU A 110 -8.22 -8.24 5.82
C GLU A 110 -8.50 -8.15 4.34
N VAL A 111 -8.70 -9.32 3.74
CA VAL A 111 -9.19 -9.44 2.37
C VAL A 111 -10.68 -9.09 2.36
N ILE A 112 -11.04 -8.11 1.54
CA ILE A 112 -12.44 -7.71 1.30
C ILE A 112 -12.98 -8.37 0.04
N GLN A 113 -12.15 -8.47 -0.99
CA GLN A 113 -12.52 -9.07 -2.26
C GLN A 113 -11.28 -9.65 -2.93
N ILE A 114 -11.46 -10.79 -3.58
CA ILE A 114 -10.51 -11.38 -4.53
C ILE A 114 -11.25 -11.59 -5.85
N TYR A 115 -10.60 -11.26 -6.95
CA TYR A 115 -11.10 -11.53 -8.30
C TYR A 115 -9.98 -12.13 -9.14
N GLY A 116 -10.29 -13.19 -9.90
CA GLY A 116 -9.36 -13.81 -10.85
C GLY A 116 -8.14 -14.50 -10.22
N LEU A 117 -8.13 -14.70 -8.90
CA LEU A 117 -7.16 -15.50 -8.15
C LEU A 117 -7.88 -16.60 -7.39
N ASP A 118 -7.24 -17.75 -7.22
CA ASP A 118 -7.70 -18.78 -6.28
C ASP A 118 -7.47 -18.28 -4.85
N PRO A 119 -8.50 -18.10 -4.02
CA PRO A 119 -8.32 -17.66 -2.64
C PRO A 119 -7.44 -18.61 -1.82
N GLU A 120 -7.43 -19.92 -2.10
CA GLU A 120 -6.64 -20.90 -1.32
C GLU A 120 -5.13 -20.69 -1.47
N ASP A 121 -4.67 -20.21 -2.64
CA ASP A 121 -3.25 -19.87 -2.89
C ASP A 121 -2.70 -18.79 -1.93
N TYR A 122 -3.59 -18.02 -1.30
CA TYR A 122 -3.28 -16.87 -0.46
C TYR A 122 -3.84 -16.98 0.97
N ILE A 123 -4.90 -17.77 1.20
CA ILE A 123 -5.51 -17.96 2.52
C ILE A 123 -4.78 -19.02 3.36
N GLU A 124 -4.31 -20.12 2.76
CA GLU A 124 -3.60 -21.20 3.50
C GLU A 124 -2.14 -20.86 3.88
N ARG A 125 -1.61 -19.73 3.39
CA ARG A 125 -0.24 -19.28 3.70
C ARG A 125 -0.18 -18.20 4.79
N ILE A 126 -1.33 -17.79 5.33
CA ILE A 126 -1.47 -16.73 6.33
C ILE A 126 -1.96 -17.29 7.69
N TYR A 127 -2.29 -18.57 7.76
CA TYR A 127 -2.59 -19.35 8.98
C TYR A 127 -1.67 -20.57 9.07
#